data_AF-A0A2T0GRP6-F1
#
_entry.id   AF-A0A2T0GRP6-F1
#
_cell.length_a   1.000
_cell.length_b   1.000
_cell.length_c   1.000
_cell.angle_alpha   90.00
_cell.angle_beta   90.00
_cell.angle_gamma   90.00
#
_symmetry.space_group_name_H-M   'P 1'
#
loop_
_entity.id
_entity.type
_entity.pdbx_description
1 polymer ?
#
loop_
_entity_poly.entity_id
_entity_poly.type
_entity_poly.pdbx_seq_one_letter_code
_entity_poly.pdbx_strand_id
1 'polypeptide(L)'
;MASTELDRTHHEQAPTQAVDPAEEPSVEWGWHGSFPKGIQIAGWFSTFAMVMMLIGNHQGILSGGGEFISADIWLIAIAAVMAVGLLYDLHRRRHSWRR
;
A
#
# COMPACT_ATOMS: atom_id res chain seq x y z
N MET A 1 33.24 -28.22 16.49
CA MET A 1 32.00 -28.12 17.32
C MET A 1 31.43 -26.71 17.37
N ALA A 2 32.15 -25.64 16.95
CA ALA A 2 31.63 -24.27 16.93
C ALA A 2 30.74 -23.92 15.72
N SER A 3 30.84 -24.68 14.62
CA SER A 3 30.08 -24.44 13.38
C SER A 3 28.61 -24.85 13.48
N THR A 4 28.26 -25.80 14.36
CA THR A 4 26.89 -26.29 14.54
C THR A 4 26.04 -25.41 15.45
N GLU A 5 26.66 -24.51 16.23
CA GLU A 5 25.94 -23.57 17.09
C GLU A 5 25.53 -22.30 16.33
N LEU A 6 26.35 -21.84 15.37
CA LEU A 6 26.02 -20.71 14.48
C LEU A 6 24.82 -21.04 13.58
N ASP A 7 24.68 -22.29 13.15
CA ASP A 7 23.58 -22.73 12.28
C ASP A 7 22.22 -22.73 13.02
N ARG A 8 22.21 -23.10 14.31
CA ARG A 8 20.99 -23.11 15.14
C ARG A 8 20.46 -21.71 15.45
N THR A 9 21.33 -20.72 15.63
CA THR A 9 20.88 -19.36 15.98
C THR A 9 20.20 -18.64 14.81
N HIS A 10 20.53 -19.01 13.57
CA HIS A 10 19.88 -18.47 12.37
C HIS A 10 18.47 -19.02 12.13
N HIS A 11 18.18 -20.25 12.58
CA HIS A 11 16.85 -20.88 12.41
C HIS A 11 15.84 -20.49 13.49
N GLU A 12 16.29 -20.07 14.68
CA GLU A 12 15.40 -19.73 15.80
C GLU A 12 14.75 -18.34 15.66
N GLN A 13 15.30 -17.46 14.83
CA GLN A 13 14.74 -16.14 14.50
C GLN A 13 13.86 -16.23 13.25
N ALA A 14 12.84 -17.09 13.28
CA ALA A 14 11.81 -17.04 12.25
C ALA A 14 11.16 -15.63 12.31
N PRO A 15 11.30 -14.79 11.27
CA PRO A 15 10.58 -13.53 11.23
C PRO A 15 9.08 -13.86 11.30
N THR A 16 8.35 -13.16 12.15
CA THR A 16 6.91 -13.35 12.42
C THR A 16 6.00 -13.11 11.21
N GLN A 17 6.57 -12.95 10.02
CA GLN A 17 5.92 -12.74 8.72
C GLN A 17 6.36 -13.76 7.65
N ALA A 18 6.73 -14.98 8.03
CA ALA A 18 7.14 -16.01 7.09
C ALA A 18 5.98 -16.36 6.12
N VAL A 19 6.13 -15.93 4.87
CA VAL A 19 5.35 -16.44 3.72
C VAL A 19 5.66 -17.93 3.59
N ASP A 20 4.65 -18.76 3.35
CA ASP A 20 4.83 -20.20 3.22
C ASP A 20 5.77 -20.50 2.03
N PRO A 21 6.91 -21.19 2.26
CA PRO A 21 7.81 -21.62 1.18
C PRO A 21 7.13 -22.48 0.10
N ALA A 22 6.00 -23.12 0.42
CA ALA A 22 5.20 -23.87 -0.54
C ALA A 22 4.43 -22.97 -1.55
N GLU A 23 4.10 -21.74 -1.15
CA GLU A 23 3.42 -20.75 -2.00
C GLU A 23 4.43 -19.97 -2.86
N GLU A 24 5.60 -19.61 -2.28
CA GLU A 24 6.66 -18.90 -3.00
C GLU A 24 8.05 -19.50 -2.68
N PRO A 25 8.66 -20.30 -3.59
CA PRO A 25 9.96 -20.94 -3.33
C PRO A 25 11.13 -19.95 -3.28
N SER A 26 10.93 -18.71 -3.74
CA SER A 26 11.94 -17.64 -3.66
C SER A 26 12.02 -16.99 -2.28
N VAL A 27 11.17 -17.37 -1.31
CA VAL A 27 11.17 -16.82 0.07
C VAL A 27 12.55 -16.90 0.73
N GLU A 28 13.37 -17.88 0.34
CA GLU A 28 14.76 -18.03 0.81
C GLU A 28 15.69 -16.85 0.42
N TRP A 29 15.34 -16.03 -0.58
CA TRP A 29 16.12 -14.87 -1.06
C TRP A 29 15.79 -13.58 -0.28
N GLY A 30 14.75 -13.62 0.57
CA GLY A 30 14.53 -12.67 1.66
C GLY A 30 13.71 -11.40 1.36
N TRP A 31 13.40 -11.07 0.09
CA TRP A 31 12.56 -9.89 -0.24
C TRP A 31 11.07 -10.23 -0.41
N HIS A 32 10.43 -10.74 0.65
CA HIS A 32 9.02 -11.20 0.62
C HIS A 32 8.14 -10.53 1.68
N GLY A 33 8.69 -9.52 2.37
CA GLY A 33 7.96 -8.78 3.40
C GLY A 33 6.79 -7.99 2.82
N SER A 34 5.56 -8.40 3.13
CA SER A 34 4.37 -7.58 2.89
C SER A 34 4.13 -6.66 4.07
N PHE A 35 4.04 -5.35 3.81
CA PHE A 35 3.70 -4.36 4.83
C PHE A 35 2.28 -3.81 4.61
N PRO A 36 1.23 -4.57 4.95
CA PRO A 36 -0.15 -4.24 4.61
C PRO A 36 -0.61 -2.91 5.20
N LYS A 37 -0.15 -2.58 6.41
CA LYS A 37 -0.42 -1.28 7.04
C LYS A 37 0.31 -0.14 6.33
N GLY A 38 1.55 -0.37 5.89
CA GLY A 38 2.31 0.62 5.13
C GLY A 38 1.68 0.94 3.78
N ILE A 39 1.20 -0.07 3.06
CA ILE A 39 0.47 0.11 1.79
C ILE A 39 -0.78 0.98 2.01
N GLN A 40 -1.54 0.74 3.08
CA GLN A 40 -2.71 1.53 3.41
C GLN A 40 -2.35 2.98 3.75
N ILE A 41 -1.34 3.20 4.60
CA ILE A 41 -0.89 4.55 4.98
C ILE A 41 -0.36 5.32 3.76
N ALA A 42 0.53 4.71 2.98
CA ALA A 42 1.09 5.31 1.78
C ALA A 42 0.00 5.60 0.73
N GLY A 43 -0.93 4.68 0.52
CA GLY A 43 -2.05 4.86 -0.39
C GLY A 43 -2.96 6.03 0.02
N TRP A 44 -3.33 6.12 1.30
CA TRP A 44 -4.14 7.24 1.79
C TRP A 44 -3.38 8.56 1.75
N PHE A 45 -2.09 8.56 2.05
CA PHE A 45 -1.23 9.74 1.92
C PHE A 45 -1.18 10.23 0.46
N SER A 46 -0.94 9.34 -0.50
CA SER A 46 -0.95 9.69 -1.93
C SER A 46 -2.31 10.18 -2.40
N THR A 47 -3.41 9.56 -1.94
CA THR A 47 -4.78 10.00 -2.22
C THR A 47 -5.01 11.42 -1.70
N PHE A 48 -4.61 11.69 -0.46
CA PHE A 48 -4.70 13.02 0.15
C PHE A 48 -3.86 14.05 -0.61
N ALA A 49 -2.63 13.71 -0.99
CA ALA A 49 -1.77 14.59 -1.78
C ALA A 49 -2.42 14.96 -3.12
N MET A 50 -3.05 14.00 -3.81
CA MET A 50 -3.74 14.24 -5.07
C MET A 50 -4.90 15.24 -4.93
N VAL A 51 -5.67 15.14 -3.83
CA VAL A 51 -6.75 16.09 -3.53
C VAL A 51 -6.20 17.46 -3.15
N MET A 52 -5.08 17.53 -2.41
CA MET A 52 -4.43 18.79 -2.08
C MET A 52 -3.91 19.53 -3.32
N MET A 53 -3.51 18.81 -4.37
CA MET A 53 -3.05 19.42 -5.63
C MET A 53 -4.17 20.16 -6.41
N LEU A 54 -5.44 20.01 -6.01
CA LEU A 54 -6.56 20.82 -6.52
C LEU A 54 -6.49 22.27 -5.99
N ILE A 55 -5.77 22.49 -4.88
CA ILE A 55 -5.60 23.80 -4.26
C ILE A 55 -4.23 24.33 -4.67
N GLY A 56 -4.19 25.30 -5.61
CA GLY A 56 -2.93 25.87 -6.04
C GLY A 56 -2.96 26.55 -7.40
N ASN A 57 -1.83 26.51 -8.11
CA ASN A 57 -1.52 27.30 -9.31
C ASN A 57 -2.44 27.07 -10.54
N HIS A 58 -3.36 26.11 -10.49
CA HIS A 58 -4.31 25.87 -11.58
C HIS A 58 -5.59 26.65 -11.30
N GLN A 59 -6.02 27.52 -12.22
CA GLN A 59 -7.28 28.30 -12.15
C GLN A 59 -8.51 27.41 -12.44
N GLY A 60 -8.63 26.29 -11.73
CA GLY A 60 -9.77 25.40 -11.81
C GLY A 60 -10.96 25.88 -10.98
N ILE A 61 -12.13 25.27 -11.17
CA ILE A 61 -13.37 25.65 -10.45
C ILE A 61 -13.21 25.58 -8.93
N LEU A 62 -12.37 24.64 -8.45
CA LEU A 62 -12.10 24.40 -7.03
C LEU A 62 -11.07 25.38 -6.44
N SER A 63 -10.27 26.04 -7.28
CA SER A 63 -9.31 27.06 -6.85
C SER A 63 -9.80 28.50 -7.06
N GLY A 64 -10.93 28.69 -7.74
CA GLY A 64 -11.59 30.00 -7.95
C GLY A 64 -11.75 30.43 -9.41
N GLY A 65 -11.38 29.61 -10.39
CA GLY A 65 -11.41 29.96 -11.82
C GLY A 65 -12.75 29.81 -12.54
N GLY A 66 -13.80 29.30 -11.87
CA GLY A 66 -15.15 29.21 -12.43
C GLY A 66 -15.40 28.10 -13.46
N GLU A 67 -14.36 27.49 -14.04
CA GLU A 67 -14.47 26.40 -15.02
C GLU A 67 -13.69 25.15 -14.59
N PHE A 68 -14.20 23.96 -14.95
CA PHE A 68 -13.47 22.70 -14.77
C PHE A 68 -12.39 22.56 -15.83
N ILE A 69 -11.13 22.42 -15.41
CA ILE A 69 -10.03 22.08 -16.32
C ILE A 69 -9.85 20.56 -16.33
N SER A 70 -9.34 20.01 -17.43
CA SER A 70 -9.03 18.58 -17.56
C SER A 70 -8.16 18.06 -16.40
N ALA A 71 -7.23 18.87 -15.91
CA ALA A 71 -6.35 18.52 -14.79
C ALA A 71 -7.14 18.20 -13.50
N ASP A 72 -8.14 19.01 -13.14
CA ASP A 72 -8.94 18.79 -11.93
C ASP A 72 -9.72 17.47 -12.02
N ILE A 73 -10.30 17.20 -13.20
CA ILE A 73 -11.06 15.99 -13.46
C ILE A 73 -10.16 14.76 -13.31
N TRP A 74 -8.95 14.80 -13.86
CA TRP A 74 -8.00 13.69 -13.73
C TRP A 74 -7.51 13.48 -12.30
N LEU A 75 -7.20 14.56 -11.57
CA LEU A 75 -6.80 14.49 -10.16
C LEU A 75 -7.92 13.87 -9.30
N ILE A 76 -9.17 14.32 -9.48
CA ILE A 76 -10.33 13.79 -8.76
C ILE A 76 -10.60 12.34 -9.14
N ALA A 77 -10.57 12.01 -10.43
CA ALA A 77 -10.85 10.65 -10.90
C ALA A 77 -9.82 9.66 -10.35
N ILE A 78 -8.52 9.98 -10.42
CA ILE A 78 -7.45 9.13 -9.89
C ILE A 78 -7.56 9.01 -8.37
N ALA A 79 -7.78 10.14 -7.66
CA ALA A 79 -7.97 10.12 -6.21
C ALA A 79 -9.16 9.24 -5.79
N ALA A 80 -10.29 9.32 -6.52
CA ALA A 80 -11.47 8.51 -6.26
C ALA A 80 -11.20 7.02 -6.47
N VAL A 81 -10.54 6.65 -7.57
CA VAL A 81 -10.17 5.24 -7.85
C VAL A 81 -9.25 4.70 -6.75
N MET A 82 -8.25 5.48 -6.34
CA MET A 82 -7.35 5.07 -5.24
C MET A 82 -8.10 4.90 -3.92
N ALA A 83 -8.95 5.85 -3.53
CA ALA A 83 -9.74 5.78 -2.31
C ALA A 83 -10.66 4.54 -2.30
N VAL A 84 -11.36 4.28 -3.41
CA VAL A 84 -12.22 3.10 -3.56
C VAL A 84 -11.41 1.81 -3.47
N GLY A 85 -10.25 1.75 -4.13
CA GLY A 85 -9.35 0.58 -4.06
C GLY A 85 -8.87 0.29 -2.63
N LEU A 86 -8.49 1.32 -1.88
CA LEU A 86 -8.04 1.19 -0.49
C LEU A 86 -9.16 0.76 0.45
N LEU A 87 -10.36 1.33 0.28
CA LEU A 87 -11.55 0.93 1.02
C LEU A 87 -11.95 -0.51 0.72
N TYR A 88 -11.90 -0.92 -0.55
CA TYR A 88 -12.16 -2.30 -0.97
C TYR A 88 -11.14 -3.27 -0.36
N ASP A 89 -9.86 -2.91 -0.37
CA ASP A 89 -8.80 -3.70 0.27
C ASP A 89 -9.04 -3.84 1.78
N LEU A 90 -9.40 -2.75 2.47
CA LEU A 90 -9.74 -2.78 3.89
C LEU A 90 -10.97 -3.66 4.17
N HIS A 91 -12.00 -3.56 3.32
CA HIS A 91 -13.21 -4.37 3.42
C HIS A 91 -12.92 -5.86 3.19
N ARG A 92 -12.13 -6.19 2.16
CA ARG A 92 -11.70 -7.57 1.87
C ARG A 92 -10.93 -8.18 3.04
N ARG A 93 -9.99 -7.43 3.62
CA ARG A 93 -9.21 -7.88 4.80
C ARG A 93 -10.09 -8.10 6.02
N ARG A 94 -11.13 -7.28 6.21
CA ARG A 94 -12.15 -7.45 7.25
C ARG A 94 -13.13 -8.59 6.98
N HIS A 95 -13.08 -9.28 5.85
CA HIS A 95 -13.97 -10.41 5.57
C HIS A 95 -13.20 -11.67 5.17
N SER A 96 -11.88 -11.68 5.36
CA SER A 96 -11.03 -12.82 5.01
C SER A 96 -11.38 -14.09 5.78
N TRP A 97 -11.88 -13.97 7.03
CA TRP A 97 -12.26 -15.12 7.86
C TRP A 97 -13.53 -15.86 7.40
N ARG A 98 -14.26 -15.34 6.42
CA ARG A 98 -15.48 -15.98 5.88
C ARG A 98 -15.20 -16.82 4.62
N ARG A 99 -13.92 -16.99 4.25
CA ARG A 99 -13.48 -17.82 3.12
C ARG A 99 -12.67 -18.99 3.62
#